data_AF-K9WNU5-F1
#
_entry.id   AF-K9WNU5-F1
#
_cell.length_a   1.000
_cell.length_b   1.000
_cell.length_c   1.000
_cell.angle_alpha   90.00
_cell.angle_beta   90.00
_cell.angle_gamma   90.00
#
_symmetry.space_group_name_H-M   'P 1'
#
loop_
_entity.id
_entity.type
_entity.pdbx_description
1 polymer ?
#
loop_
_entity_poly.entity_id
_entity_poly.type
_entity_poly.pdbx_seq_one_letter_code
_entity_poly.pdbx_strand_id
1 'polypeptide(L)'
;MELIQVINGDREGWVGQNCIYVGRSNPRRGLLQSSPLANPFHIVKDGNRPTVVQKYRTWLNTEITKSMRGEYSRAFEELKRIRDKVLAGEKVKLACYCFPLECHASVVKEQVEKMVAIAFRAKAEKDRLTQARQSMQPINQTSHLNIVQQDLLCVEQGVIVQQVNCRHVMGRGLAQAIKQRWPVVEEAYRRKQWKLGDVQLVQVSSSLYIANVAGQDGYGTDKRYTDYDALRTGLRRVNAWATQKGKQIHIPAGIGCGLGGGNWDVVQDIIQTECPNAIICSKEPLRHNGNLSHTANGTVPEKVLTVAFTGNRTQKFRDREEQEKTIQALSLMINRAITRACELGYSKISFISGVAPGVDTWGANLVMKLAQQRQDIKVELTAAVPCKTFPSVWSADHKQDYERIIKQANFVHYVSDRPYSNPQQLHRRNEWMCDQLTGSDDLVLAVHNGSAGGTQKCINYAVRLQKAIVVYEPRTEKFTRLGNWSREATRIIPKQPSRQSMDYER
;
A
#
# COMPACT_ATOMS: atom_id res chain seq x y z
N MET A 1 39.69 1.61 3.24
CA MET A 1 39.21 2.99 3.55
C MET A 1 40.18 4.05 3.01
N GLU A 2 40.86 3.81 1.89
CA GLU A 2 41.79 4.78 1.27
C GLU A 2 41.12 5.75 0.28
N LEU A 3 39.79 5.69 0.16
CA LEU A 3 39.04 6.46 -0.83
C LEU A 3 38.67 7.88 -0.37
N ILE A 4 38.95 8.25 0.88
CA ILE A 4 38.77 9.61 1.36
C ILE A 4 39.94 10.04 2.25
N GLN A 5 40.52 11.20 1.99
CA GLN A 5 41.64 11.75 2.76
C GLN A 5 41.49 13.26 2.96
N VAL A 6 42.13 13.79 4.00
CA VAL A 6 42.25 15.24 4.20
C VAL A 6 43.61 15.68 3.69
N ILE A 7 43.64 16.79 2.95
CA ILE A 7 44.87 17.35 2.36
C ILE A 7 45.02 18.82 2.71
N ASN A 8 46.26 19.31 2.61
CA ASN A 8 46.52 20.75 2.66
C ASN A 8 46.35 21.35 1.26
N GLY A 9 45.34 22.21 1.10
CA GLY A 9 45.02 22.80 -0.20
C GLY A 9 46.09 23.74 -0.77
N ASP A 10 46.98 24.33 0.04
CA ASP A 10 48.11 25.13 -0.48
C ASP A 10 49.13 24.27 -1.21
N ARG A 11 49.28 23.01 -0.76
CA ARG A 11 50.30 22.10 -1.27
C ARG A 11 49.76 21.22 -2.40
N GLU A 12 48.51 20.80 -2.29
CA GLU A 12 47.91 19.79 -3.18
C GLU A 12 46.75 20.32 -4.05
N GLY A 13 46.38 21.60 -3.90
CA GLY A 13 45.29 22.23 -4.63
C GLY A 13 43.96 22.25 -3.87
N TRP A 14 43.11 23.24 -4.19
CA TRP A 14 41.90 23.57 -3.43
C TRP A 14 40.62 22.91 -3.94
N VAL A 15 40.48 22.79 -5.27
CA VAL A 15 39.28 22.29 -5.94
C VAL A 15 39.70 21.51 -7.18
N GLY A 16 38.98 20.44 -7.49
CA GLY A 16 39.18 19.65 -8.70
C GLY A 16 38.16 18.51 -8.76
N GLN A 17 38.23 17.67 -9.80
CA GLN A 17 37.29 16.56 -10.04
C GLN A 17 37.09 15.68 -8.79
N ASN A 18 38.17 15.47 -8.04
CA ASN A 18 38.24 14.66 -6.84
C ASN A 18 38.69 15.44 -5.59
N CYS A 19 38.80 16.76 -5.67
CA CYS A 19 39.25 17.63 -4.58
C CYS A 19 38.13 18.59 -4.18
N ILE A 20 37.70 18.50 -2.92
CA ILE A 20 36.54 19.21 -2.37
C ILE A 20 37.02 20.15 -1.27
N TYR A 21 36.84 21.45 -1.50
CA TYR A 21 37.07 22.45 -0.47
C TYR A 21 35.99 22.39 0.61
N VAL A 22 36.40 22.26 1.88
CA VAL A 22 35.48 22.19 3.03
C VAL A 22 35.58 23.40 3.96
N GLY A 23 36.33 24.43 3.58
CA GLY A 23 36.55 25.62 4.40
C GLY A 23 35.56 26.76 4.18
N ARG A 24 35.75 27.85 4.93
CA ARG A 24 35.01 29.11 4.80
C ARG A 24 35.39 29.85 3.51
N SER A 25 34.61 30.85 3.10
CA SER A 25 34.98 31.67 1.94
C SER A 25 36.38 32.28 2.14
N ASN A 26 37.21 32.24 1.10
CA ASN A 26 38.55 32.81 1.13
C ASN A 26 38.87 33.53 -0.18
N PRO A 27 38.76 34.87 -0.21
CA PRO A 27 39.02 35.64 -1.43
C PRO A 27 40.50 35.65 -1.83
N ARG A 28 41.42 35.40 -0.89
CA ARG A 28 42.87 35.42 -1.15
C ARG A 28 43.41 34.14 -1.79
N ARG A 29 42.59 33.09 -1.92
CA ARG A 29 43.03 31.77 -2.38
C ARG A 29 42.16 31.26 -3.53
N GLY A 30 42.09 32.04 -4.60
CA GLY A 30 41.32 31.66 -5.81
C GLY A 30 39.81 31.82 -5.66
N LEU A 31 39.35 32.81 -4.89
CA LEU A 31 37.91 33.12 -4.70
C LEU A 31 37.07 31.92 -4.23
N LEU A 32 37.61 31.12 -3.30
CA LEU A 32 36.90 29.94 -2.79
C LEU A 32 35.61 30.36 -2.08
N GLN A 33 34.51 29.79 -2.53
CA GLN A 33 33.21 29.95 -1.88
C GLN A 33 33.15 29.12 -0.59
N SER A 34 32.32 29.57 0.36
CA SER A 34 32.17 28.85 1.62
C SER A 34 31.48 27.51 1.39
N SER A 35 32.11 26.44 1.87
CA SER A 35 31.50 25.12 1.90
C SER A 35 30.32 25.07 2.88
N PRO A 36 29.26 24.29 2.61
CA PRO A 36 28.26 23.93 3.62
C PRO A 36 28.85 23.25 4.86
N LEU A 37 30.05 22.67 4.73
CA LEU A 37 30.79 22.00 5.80
C LEU A 37 31.82 22.90 6.47
N ALA A 38 31.85 24.20 6.13
CA ALA A 38 32.75 25.16 6.76
C ALA A 38 32.54 25.21 8.27
N ASN A 39 33.63 25.30 9.03
CA ASN A 39 33.54 25.42 10.48
C ASN A 39 32.93 26.78 10.88
N PRO A 40 31.76 26.82 11.56
CA PRO A 40 31.15 28.07 12.00
C PRO A 40 31.87 28.68 13.21
N PHE A 41 32.75 27.91 13.87
CA PHE A 41 33.50 28.35 15.04
C PHE A 41 34.92 28.80 14.65
N HIS A 42 35.42 29.82 15.34
CA HIS A 42 36.70 30.45 15.11
C HIS A 42 37.66 30.15 16.26
N ILE A 43 38.89 29.72 15.91
CA ILE A 43 39.97 29.62 16.89
C ILE A 43 40.22 31.02 17.48
N VAL A 44 40.61 31.08 18.76
CA VAL A 44 40.71 32.29 19.59
C VAL A 44 39.35 32.76 20.10
N LYS A 45 38.40 33.08 19.21
CA LYS A 45 37.07 33.59 19.62
C LYS A 45 36.23 32.53 20.34
N ASP A 46 36.18 31.32 19.80
CA ASP A 46 35.33 30.23 20.31
C ASP A 46 36.11 29.18 21.11
N GLY A 47 37.41 29.42 21.35
CA GLY A 47 38.30 28.55 22.12
C GLY A 47 39.59 28.17 21.38
N ASN A 48 40.37 27.29 22.01
CA ASN A 48 41.54 26.67 21.38
C ASN A 48 41.13 25.63 20.32
N ARG A 49 42.10 25.10 19.57
CA ARG A 49 41.85 24.18 18.44
C ARG A 49 41.05 22.92 18.85
N PRO A 50 41.42 22.16 19.89
CA PRO A 50 40.62 21.01 20.34
C PRO A 50 39.17 21.38 20.67
N THR A 51 38.96 22.48 21.41
CA THR A 51 37.62 22.96 21.76
C THR A 51 36.78 23.30 20.54
N VAL A 52 37.37 23.99 19.55
CA VAL A 52 36.69 24.37 18.31
C VAL A 52 36.37 23.15 17.44
N VAL A 53 37.27 22.15 17.37
CA VAL A 53 37.00 20.89 16.66
C VAL A 53 35.88 20.11 17.34
N GLN A 54 35.84 20.07 18.68
CA GLN A 54 34.77 19.41 19.42
C GLN A 54 33.42 20.13 19.25
N LYS A 55 33.39 21.46 19.29
CA LYS A 55 32.19 22.26 18.98
C LYS A 55 31.67 21.96 17.57
N TYR A 56 32.57 21.89 16.59
CA TYR A 56 32.22 21.51 15.22
C TYR A 56 31.60 20.11 15.14
N ARG A 57 32.19 19.13 15.85
CA ARG A 57 31.65 17.76 15.91
C ARG A 57 30.23 17.72 16.45
N THR A 58 29.96 18.43 17.54
CA THR A 58 28.62 18.54 18.12
C THR A 58 27.65 19.21 17.15
N TRP A 59 28.06 20.32 16.51
CA TRP A 59 27.25 21.01 15.51
C TRP A 59 26.91 20.10 14.32
N LEU A 60 27.90 19.41 13.75
CA LEU A 60 27.69 18.53 12.59
C LEU A 60 26.76 17.34 12.93
N ASN A 61 26.87 16.78 14.14
CA ASN A 61 25.94 15.75 14.61
C ASN A 61 24.49 16.28 14.74
N THR A 62 24.32 17.53 15.18
CA THR A 62 23.00 18.18 15.20
C THR A 62 22.44 18.36 13.80
N GLU A 63 23.26 18.79 12.84
CA GLU A 63 22.88 18.91 11.42
C GLU A 63 22.46 17.57 10.80
N ILE A 64 23.15 16.48 11.14
CA ILE A 64 22.76 15.12 10.74
C ILE A 64 21.41 14.73 11.38
N THR A 65 21.20 15.05 12.66
CA THR A 65 19.98 14.68 13.41
C THR A 65 18.74 15.42 12.90
N LYS A 66 18.88 16.66 12.42
CA LYS A 66 17.80 17.42 11.76
C LYS A 66 17.18 16.63 10.60
N SER A 67 18.01 16.02 9.76
CA SER A 67 17.50 15.21 8.64
C SER A 67 16.73 13.98 9.11
N MET A 68 17.12 13.35 10.23
CA MET A 68 16.35 12.25 10.83
C MET A 68 14.97 12.67 11.33
N ARG A 69 14.77 13.98 11.59
CA ARG A 69 13.47 14.57 11.97
C ARG A 69 12.69 15.12 10.76
N GLY A 70 13.20 14.92 9.54
CA GLY A 70 12.60 15.45 8.31
C GLY A 70 12.93 16.91 8.02
N GLU A 71 13.87 17.52 8.74
CA GLU A 71 14.29 18.90 8.53
C GLU A 71 15.47 18.98 7.53
N TYR A 72 15.49 20.02 6.70
CA TYR A 72 16.55 20.22 5.71
C TYR A 72 17.86 20.71 6.36
N SER A 73 18.99 20.08 6.01
CA SER A 73 20.32 20.55 6.40
C SER A 73 21.26 20.54 5.19
N ARG A 74 21.78 21.73 4.83
CA ARG A 74 22.74 21.90 3.73
C ARG A 74 24.06 21.16 4.00
N ALA A 75 24.49 21.10 5.26
CA ALA A 75 25.68 20.35 5.66
C ALA A 75 25.48 18.84 5.46
N PHE A 76 24.30 18.32 5.81
CA PHE A 76 23.97 16.91 5.61
C PHE A 76 23.86 16.52 4.13
N GLU A 77 23.26 17.36 3.29
CA GLU A 77 23.25 17.14 1.83
C GLU A 77 24.67 17.06 1.25
N GLU A 78 25.57 17.92 1.73
CA GLU A 78 26.96 17.89 1.29
C GLU A 78 27.71 16.65 1.78
N LEU A 79 27.45 16.17 3.01
CA LEU A 79 27.96 14.87 3.48
C LEU A 79 27.49 13.71 2.59
N LYS A 80 26.20 13.69 2.21
CA LYS A 80 25.66 12.66 1.31
C LYS A 80 26.34 12.70 -0.05
N ARG A 81 26.52 13.89 -0.64
CA ARG A 81 27.20 14.06 -1.93
C ARG A 81 28.62 13.49 -1.89
N ILE A 82 29.36 13.75 -0.81
CA ILE A 82 30.72 13.22 -0.62
C ILE A 82 30.69 11.70 -0.42
N ARG A 83 29.79 11.18 0.41
CA ARG A 83 29.58 9.74 0.61
C ARG A 83 29.32 9.03 -0.72
N ASP A 84 28.46 9.59 -1.57
CA ASP A 84 28.06 8.95 -2.83
C ASP A 84 29.24 8.84 -3.81
N LYS A 85 30.12 9.85 -3.85
CA LYS A 85 31.40 9.76 -4.58
C LYS A 85 32.29 8.64 -4.06
N VAL A 86 32.43 8.51 -2.74
CA VAL A 86 33.23 7.43 -2.13
C VAL A 86 32.62 6.05 -2.41
N LEU A 87 31.29 5.92 -2.34
CA LEU A 87 30.59 4.67 -2.68
C LEU A 87 30.70 4.31 -4.18
N ALA A 88 30.84 5.31 -5.05
CA ALA A 88 31.15 5.13 -6.46
C ALA A 88 32.62 4.73 -6.74
N GLY A 89 33.46 4.64 -5.70
CA GLY A 89 34.87 4.28 -5.83
C GLY A 89 35.80 5.44 -6.13
N GLU A 90 35.31 6.68 -6.11
CA GLU A 90 36.14 7.86 -6.34
C GLU A 90 37.09 8.12 -5.16
N LYS A 91 38.35 8.47 -5.44
CA LYS A 91 39.33 8.89 -4.44
C LYS A 91 39.11 10.36 -4.08
N VAL A 92 38.36 10.64 -3.02
CA VAL A 92 38.02 11.99 -2.59
C VAL A 92 39.11 12.61 -1.71
N LYS A 93 39.52 13.84 -2.01
CA LYS A 93 40.40 14.68 -1.18
C LYS A 93 39.59 15.83 -0.58
N LEU A 94 39.57 15.96 0.74
CA LEU A 94 39.00 17.09 1.46
C LEU A 94 40.08 18.14 1.70
N ALA A 95 40.01 19.28 1.01
CA ALA A 95 41.00 20.34 1.12
C ALA A 95 40.70 21.30 2.27
N CYS A 96 41.66 21.43 3.19
CA CYS A 96 41.63 22.39 4.28
C CYS A 96 43.02 22.96 4.54
N TYR A 97 43.12 24.29 4.73
CA TYR A 97 44.42 24.93 5.02
C TYR A 97 45.01 24.53 6.37
N CYS A 98 44.19 24.06 7.32
CA CYS A 98 44.63 23.68 8.66
C CYS A 98 45.43 22.37 8.69
N PHE A 99 45.23 21.48 7.71
CA PHE A 99 45.90 20.18 7.67
C PHE A 99 47.43 20.37 7.49
N PRO A 100 48.31 19.65 8.20
CA PRO A 100 48.09 18.38 8.93
C PRO A 100 47.62 18.52 10.38
N LEU A 101 47.44 19.74 10.90
CA LEU A 101 46.88 19.91 12.24
C LEU A 101 45.43 19.43 12.28
N GLU A 102 45.01 18.92 13.44
CA GLU A 102 43.62 18.53 13.65
C GLU A 102 42.66 19.68 13.28
N CYS A 103 41.66 19.35 12.46
CA CYS A 103 40.72 20.33 11.95
C CYS A 103 39.36 19.69 11.65
N HIS A 104 38.39 20.54 11.30
CA HIS A 104 37.02 20.10 11.02
C HIS A 104 36.94 19.15 9.80
N ALA A 105 37.87 19.25 8.85
CA ALA A 105 37.93 18.34 7.71
C ALA A 105 38.15 16.87 8.15
N SER A 106 38.90 16.64 9.24
CA SER A 106 39.06 15.29 9.83
C SER A 106 37.74 14.77 10.39
N VAL A 107 36.94 15.64 11.01
CA VAL A 107 35.60 15.29 11.50
C VAL A 107 34.65 14.96 10.35
N VAL A 108 34.67 15.73 9.26
CA VAL A 108 33.91 15.45 8.03
C VAL A 108 34.30 14.08 7.47
N LYS A 109 35.60 13.81 7.32
CA LYS A 109 36.13 12.51 6.86
C LYS A 109 35.56 11.36 7.70
N GLU A 110 35.67 11.46 9.03
CA GLU A 110 35.19 10.42 9.94
C GLU A 110 33.68 10.16 9.78
N GLN A 111 32.86 11.20 9.59
CA GLN A 111 31.42 11.02 9.41
C GLN A 111 31.08 10.38 8.06
N VAL A 112 31.77 10.77 6.98
CA VAL A 112 31.61 10.12 5.68
C VAL A 112 32.01 8.64 5.77
N GLU A 113 33.12 8.32 6.43
CA GLU A 113 33.56 6.93 6.63
C GLU A 113 32.51 6.10 7.39
N LYS A 114 31.88 6.67 8.42
CA LYS A 114 30.76 6.02 9.13
C LYS A 114 29.56 5.78 8.20
N MET A 115 29.16 6.77 7.41
CA MET A 115 28.04 6.64 6.47
C MET A 115 28.32 5.57 5.40
N VAL A 116 29.55 5.51 4.89
CA VAL A 116 30.00 4.49 3.94
C VAL A 116 30.00 3.10 4.57
N ALA A 117 30.50 2.96 5.80
CA ALA A 117 30.49 1.69 6.52
C ALA A 117 29.06 1.16 6.77
N ILE A 118 28.12 2.04 7.10
CA ILE A 118 26.70 1.69 7.24
C ILE A 118 26.14 1.19 5.90
N ALA A 119 26.41 1.90 4.81
CA ALA A 119 25.95 1.51 3.48
C ALA A 119 26.53 0.14 3.03
N PHE A 120 27.82 -0.12 3.29
CA PHE A 120 28.43 -1.41 3.00
C PHE A 120 27.84 -2.54 3.86
N ARG A 121 27.57 -2.31 5.15
CA ARG A 121 26.90 -3.31 6.00
C ARG A 121 25.49 -3.63 5.49
N ALA A 122 24.73 -2.61 5.10
CA ALA A 122 23.40 -2.80 4.52
C ALA A 122 23.46 -3.58 3.19
N LYS A 123 24.46 -3.29 2.35
CA LYS A 123 24.71 -4.03 1.10
C LYS A 123 25.12 -5.48 1.38
N ALA A 124 26.07 -5.72 2.28
CA ALA A 124 26.52 -7.06 2.65
C ALA A 124 25.41 -7.90 3.26
N GLU A 125 24.53 -7.31 4.09
CA GLU A 125 23.35 -8.01 4.60
C GLU A 125 22.36 -8.35 3.48
N LYS A 126 22.11 -7.42 2.55
CA LYS A 126 21.28 -7.67 1.37
C LYS A 126 21.87 -8.77 0.49
N ASP A 127 23.19 -8.75 0.27
CA ASP A 127 23.90 -9.75 -0.52
C ASP A 127 23.92 -11.10 0.19
N ARG A 128 24.07 -11.14 1.52
CA ARG A 128 23.94 -12.35 2.35
C ARG A 128 22.54 -12.95 2.29
N LEU A 129 21.50 -12.11 2.36
CA LEU A 129 20.10 -12.54 2.17
C LEU A 129 19.88 -13.08 0.74
N THR A 130 20.53 -12.47 -0.25
CA THR A 130 20.47 -12.91 -1.65
C THR A 130 21.22 -14.23 -1.87
N GLN A 131 22.40 -14.40 -1.26
CA GLN A 131 23.19 -15.63 -1.33
C GLN A 131 22.55 -16.76 -0.52
N ALA A 132 22.00 -16.49 0.66
CA ALA A 132 21.21 -17.47 1.41
C ALA A 132 20.01 -17.97 0.59
N ARG A 133 19.41 -17.09 -0.22
CA ARG A 133 18.35 -17.44 -1.19
C ARG A 133 18.85 -18.27 -2.38
N GLN A 134 20.14 -18.21 -2.72
CA GLN A 134 20.77 -18.94 -3.83
C GLN A 134 21.44 -20.26 -3.40
N SER A 135 21.91 -20.37 -2.14
CA SER A 135 22.56 -21.56 -1.59
C SER A 135 21.59 -22.57 -0.98
N MET A 136 20.32 -22.20 -0.81
CA MET A 136 19.26 -23.19 -0.68
C MET A 136 19.15 -23.90 -2.03
N GLN A 137 19.42 -25.21 -2.08
CA GLN A 137 19.00 -26.03 -3.22
C GLN A 137 17.52 -25.73 -3.50
N PRO A 138 17.05 -25.78 -4.76
CA PRO A 138 15.66 -25.50 -5.07
C PRO A 138 14.80 -26.53 -4.33
N ILE A 139 14.35 -26.15 -3.14
CA ILE A 139 13.17 -26.75 -2.56
C ILE A 139 12.09 -26.30 -3.54
N ASN A 140 11.61 -27.27 -4.29
CA ASN A 140 10.49 -27.14 -5.21
C ASN A 140 9.18 -26.92 -4.40
N GLN A 141 9.17 -25.87 -3.59
CA GLN A 141 8.02 -25.32 -2.92
C GLN A 141 8.15 -23.80 -3.02
N THR A 142 7.37 -23.23 -3.94
CA THR A 142 6.81 -21.92 -3.71
C THR A 142 6.17 -21.94 -2.32
N SER A 143 6.78 -21.32 -1.31
CA SER A 143 6.11 -21.10 -0.03
C SER A 143 5.04 -20.03 -0.25
N HIS A 144 3.91 -20.45 -0.82
CA HIS A 144 2.69 -19.68 -0.70
C HIS A 144 2.42 -19.53 0.78
N LEU A 145 2.21 -18.29 1.21
CA LEU A 145 1.67 -18.03 2.53
C LEU A 145 0.43 -18.89 2.69
N ASN A 146 0.38 -19.68 3.76
CA ASN A 146 -0.73 -20.57 4.02
C ASN A 146 -1.92 -19.73 4.48
N ILE A 147 -2.78 -19.31 3.55
CA ILE A 147 -3.98 -18.54 3.87
C ILE A 147 -5.15 -19.50 4.09
N VAL A 148 -5.78 -19.41 5.26
CA VAL A 148 -6.93 -20.22 5.65
C VAL A 148 -8.14 -19.32 5.93
N GLN A 149 -9.32 -19.81 5.58
CA GLN A 149 -10.58 -19.17 5.98
C GLN A 149 -10.88 -19.58 7.43
N GLN A 150 -10.42 -18.77 8.37
CA GLN A 150 -10.56 -19.02 9.80
C GLN A 150 -10.67 -17.69 10.53
N ASP A 151 -11.58 -17.59 11.50
CA ASP A 151 -11.55 -16.49 12.46
C ASP A 151 -10.32 -16.67 13.36
N LEU A 152 -9.43 -15.67 13.33
CA LEU A 152 -8.23 -15.63 14.14
C LEU A 152 -8.51 -15.81 15.64
N LEU A 153 -9.70 -15.39 16.12
CA LEU A 153 -10.09 -15.52 17.53
C LEU A 153 -10.48 -16.96 17.93
N CYS A 154 -10.65 -17.86 16.96
CA CYS A 154 -10.90 -19.29 17.19
C CYS A 154 -9.61 -20.12 17.22
N VAL A 155 -8.43 -19.51 17.09
CA VAL A 155 -7.15 -20.21 17.23
C VAL A 155 -6.90 -20.52 18.71
N GLU A 156 -6.67 -21.79 19.03
CA GLU A 156 -6.52 -22.28 20.42
C GLU A 156 -5.07 -22.58 20.83
N GLN A 157 -4.14 -22.62 19.87
CA GLN A 157 -2.73 -22.91 20.10
C GLN A 157 -1.81 -22.09 19.19
N GLY A 158 -0.59 -21.81 19.66
CA GLY A 158 0.41 -21.06 18.91
C GLY A 158 0.48 -19.59 19.32
N VAL A 159 0.70 -18.70 18.35
CA VAL A 159 0.82 -17.26 18.55
C VAL A 159 -0.10 -16.52 17.57
N ILE A 160 -1.06 -15.77 18.10
CA ILE A 160 -1.87 -14.82 17.32
C ILE A 160 -1.14 -13.48 17.29
N VAL A 161 -0.91 -12.94 16.10
CA VAL A 161 -0.25 -11.64 15.91
C VAL A 161 -1.29 -10.53 15.72
N GLN A 162 -1.10 -9.41 16.40
CA GLN A 162 -1.81 -8.17 16.11
C GLN A 162 -0.86 -6.99 16.00
N GLN A 163 -1.19 -6.06 15.13
CA GLN A 163 -0.54 -4.76 15.10
C GLN A 163 -1.22 -3.81 16.11
N VAL A 164 -0.43 -3.17 16.96
CA VAL A 164 -0.87 -2.17 17.95
C VAL A 164 -0.21 -0.82 17.68
N ASN A 165 -0.74 0.24 18.30
CA ASN A 165 -0.10 1.57 18.30
C ASN A 165 0.71 1.82 19.58
N CYS A 166 1.58 2.83 19.58
CA CYS A 166 2.37 3.21 20.75
C CYS A 166 1.62 4.13 21.75
N ARG A 167 0.33 4.43 21.53
CA ARG A 167 -0.46 5.39 22.34
C ARG A 167 -1.40 4.73 23.34
N HIS A 168 -1.25 3.43 23.59
CA HIS A 168 -2.06 2.68 24.57
C HIS A 168 -3.57 2.68 24.23
N VAL A 169 -3.92 2.77 22.94
CA VAL A 169 -5.32 2.78 22.48
C VAL A 169 -5.67 1.48 21.76
N MET A 170 -6.69 0.78 22.28
CA MET A 170 -7.15 -0.51 21.77
C MET A 170 -8.68 -0.51 21.60
N GLY A 171 -9.20 0.35 20.71
CA GLY A 171 -10.62 0.70 20.70
C GLY A 171 -11.44 0.19 19.51
N ARG A 172 -10.82 -0.34 18.45
CA ARG A 172 -11.51 -0.74 17.22
C ARG A 172 -10.86 -1.97 16.57
N GLY A 173 -11.58 -2.60 15.65
CA GLY A 173 -11.08 -3.68 14.81
C GLY A 173 -10.64 -4.91 15.60
N LEU A 174 -9.62 -5.62 15.11
CA LEU A 174 -9.10 -6.82 15.76
C LEU A 174 -8.64 -6.55 17.20
N ALA A 175 -8.02 -5.40 17.45
CA ALA A 175 -7.50 -5.07 18.77
C ALA A 175 -8.64 -4.95 19.81
N GLN A 176 -9.79 -4.39 19.43
CA GLN A 176 -10.99 -4.39 20.28
C GLN A 176 -11.49 -5.82 20.56
N ALA A 177 -11.53 -6.68 19.53
CA ALA A 177 -12.02 -8.04 19.68
C ALA A 177 -11.08 -8.89 20.55
N ILE A 178 -9.77 -8.73 20.41
CA ILE A 178 -8.76 -9.40 21.25
C ILE A 178 -8.93 -9.00 22.71
N LYS A 179 -9.08 -7.70 23.03
CA LYS A 179 -9.25 -7.32 24.44
C LYS A 179 -10.58 -7.76 25.04
N GLN A 180 -11.64 -7.84 24.23
CA GLN A 180 -12.93 -8.36 24.69
C GLN A 180 -12.83 -9.85 25.02
N ARG A 181 -12.05 -10.61 24.24
CA ARG A 181 -11.84 -12.04 24.47
C ARG A 181 -10.82 -12.33 25.57
N TRP A 182 -9.72 -11.58 25.61
CA TRP A 182 -8.60 -11.74 26.54
C TRP A 182 -8.20 -10.39 27.15
N PRO A 183 -8.91 -9.91 28.19
CA PRO A 183 -8.66 -8.60 28.80
C PRO A 183 -7.23 -8.38 29.32
N VAL A 184 -6.56 -9.46 29.76
CA VAL A 184 -5.15 -9.44 30.21
C VAL A 184 -4.18 -8.88 29.16
N VAL A 185 -4.53 -9.00 27.87
CA VAL A 185 -3.72 -8.44 26.77
C VAL A 185 -3.74 -6.93 26.79
N GLU A 186 -4.90 -6.30 27.04
CA GLU A 186 -5.01 -4.84 27.15
C GLU A 186 -4.28 -4.34 28.41
N GLU A 187 -4.42 -5.04 29.54
CA GLU A 187 -3.74 -4.70 30.79
C GLU A 187 -2.21 -4.70 30.60
N ALA A 188 -1.66 -5.77 30.01
CA ALA A 188 -0.24 -5.87 29.72
C ALA A 188 0.22 -4.82 28.70
N TYR A 189 -0.59 -4.56 27.66
CA TYR A 189 -0.33 -3.55 26.64
C TYR A 189 -0.27 -2.13 27.22
N ARG A 190 -1.17 -1.79 28.14
CA ARG A 190 -1.24 -0.46 28.80
C ARG A 190 -0.04 -0.18 29.71
N ARG A 191 0.53 -1.22 30.34
CA ARG A 191 1.68 -1.08 31.26
C ARG A 191 3.02 -0.91 30.55
N LYS A 192 3.12 -1.33 29.29
CA LYS A 192 4.37 -1.28 28.54
C LYS A 192 4.61 0.12 27.95
N GLN A 193 5.84 0.62 28.06
CA GLN A 193 6.28 1.78 27.29
C GLN A 193 6.69 1.32 25.88
N TRP A 194 6.08 1.92 24.86
CA TRP A 194 6.17 1.44 23.48
C TRP A 194 7.08 2.30 22.62
N LYS A 195 7.90 1.63 21.80
CA LYS A 195 8.57 2.21 20.63
C LYS A 195 8.19 1.42 19.38
N LEU A 196 8.27 2.06 18.22
CA LEU A 196 8.06 1.38 16.94
C LEU A 196 8.99 0.15 16.81
N GLY A 197 8.40 -0.96 16.38
CA GLY A 197 9.07 -2.26 16.22
C GLY A 197 9.16 -3.10 17.50
N ASP A 198 8.70 -2.58 18.64
CA ASP A 198 8.60 -3.37 19.86
C ASP A 198 7.58 -4.50 19.72
N VAL A 199 7.85 -5.58 20.45
CA VAL A 199 6.98 -6.74 20.54
C VAL A 199 6.72 -7.06 22.02
N GLN A 200 5.51 -7.49 22.33
CA GLN A 200 5.14 -8.07 23.63
C GLN A 200 4.35 -9.35 23.40
N LEU A 201 4.80 -10.46 23.99
CA LEU A 201 4.11 -11.74 23.98
C LEU A 201 3.32 -11.85 25.29
N VAL A 202 2.00 -12.01 25.20
CA VAL A 202 1.11 -12.20 26.35
C VAL A 202 0.53 -13.61 26.26
N GLN A 203 0.82 -14.45 27.26
CA GLN A 203 0.23 -15.78 27.33
C GLN A 203 -1.22 -15.68 27.79
N VAL A 204 -2.14 -16.30 27.04
CA VAL A 204 -3.59 -16.26 27.34
C VAL A 204 -4.17 -17.64 27.64
N SER A 205 -3.43 -18.71 27.35
CA SER A 205 -3.68 -20.07 27.82
C SER A 205 -2.36 -20.84 27.92
N SER A 206 -2.39 -22.11 28.36
CA SER A 206 -1.20 -22.97 28.36
C SER A 206 -0.58 -23.15 26.96
N SER A 207 -1.39 -23.08 25.91
CA SER A 207 -1.00 -23.34 24.51
C SER A 207 -0.91 -22.10 23.63
N LEU A 208 -1.52 -20.96 24.02
CA LEU A 208 -1.75 -19.79 23.17
C LEU A 208 -1.14 -18.49 23.71
N TYR A 209 -0.54 -17.72 22.80
CA TYR A 209 0.02 -16.40 23.05
C TYR A 209 -0.58 -15.36 22.09
N ILE A 210 -0.70 -14.12 22.55
CA ILE A 210 -0.97 -12.95 21.71
C ILE A 210 0.31 -12.12 21.59
N ALA A 211 0.76 -11.88 20.37
CA ALA A 211 1.88 -11.01 20.06
C ALA A 211 1.37 -9.61 19.68
N ASN A 212 1.60 -8.64 20.56
CA ASN A 212 1.41 -7.22 20.28
C ASN A 212 2.64 -6.69 19.53
N VAL A 213 2.48 -6.30 18.27
CA VAL A 213 3.55 -5.72 17.44
C VAL A 213 3.30 -4.22 17.26
N ALA A 214 4.20 -3.38 17.76
CA ALA A 214 4.10 -1.92 17.65
C ALA A 214 4.48 -1.44 16.24
N GLY A 215 3.54 -1.59 15.30
CA GLY A 215 3.68 -1.14 13.91
C GLY A 215 3.15 0.26 13.65
N GLN A 216 2.63 0.97 14.66
CA GLN A 216 2.12 2.34 14.51
C GLN A 216 2.56 3.19 15.70
N ASP A 217 3.04 4.41 15.47
CA ASP A 217 3.31 5.33 16.57
C ASP A 217 2.03 6.02 17.05
N GLY A 218 1.18 6.46 16.12
CA GLY A 218 -0.15 7.00 16.37
C GLY A 218 -1.28 6.06 15.90
N TYR A 219 -2.51 6.56 15.82
CA TYR A 219 -3.65 5.85 15.22
C TYR A 219 -4.62 6.87 14.60
N GLY A 220 -5.40 6.43 13.60
CA GLY A 220 -6.36 7.27 12.89
C GLY A 220 -6.75 6.66 11.55
N THR A 221 -7.42 7.41 10.67
CA THR A 221 -7.85 6.92 9.34
C THR A 221 -7.64 7.95 8.22
N ASP A 222 -7.07 9.10 8.53
CA ASP A 222 -6.79 10.23 7.63
C ASP A 222 -5.52 10.05 6.81
N LYS A 223 -4.61 9.17 7.24
CA LYS A 223 -3.36 8.86 6.57
C LYS A 223 -2.92 7.43 6.88
N ARG A 224 -1.78 7.01 6.31
CA ARG A 224 -1.11 5.78 6.71
C ARG A 224 -0.45 5.97 8.08
N TYR A 225 -0.84 5.12 9.02
CA TYR A 225 -0.26 5.00 10.35
C TYR A 225 0.70 3.82 10.48
N THR A 226 0.50 2.77 9.68
CA THR A 226 1.38 1.61 9.63
C THR A 226 2.76 2.03 9.14
N ASP A 227 3.76 1.77 9.98
CA ASP A 227 5.17 1.86 9.67
C ASP A 227 5.66 0.47 9.27
N TYR A 228 6.04 0.33 8.00
CA TYR A 228 6.43 -0.96 7.43
C TYR A 228 7.72 -1.51 8.02
N ASP A 229 8.68 -0.65 8.35
CA ASP A 229 9.96 -1.08 8.92
C ASP A 229 9.77 -1.56 10.36
N ALA A 230 8.90 -0.87 11.11
CA ALA A 230 8.48 -1.29 12.44
C ALA A 230 7.73 -2.63 12.41
N LEU A 231 6.76 -2.79 11.49
CA LEU A 231 6.02 -4.04 11.32
C LEU A 231 6.95 -5.19 10.93
N ARG A 232 7.86 -4.96 9.97
CA ARG A 232 8.89 -5.92 9.55
C ARG A 232 9.78 -6.36 10.72
N THR A 233 10.30 -5.39 11.47
CA THR A 233 11.12 -5.63 12.66
C THR A 233 10.37 -6.45 13.70
N GLY A 234 9.10 -6.12 13.94
CA GLY A 234 8.25 -6.83 14.88
C GLY A 234 7.95 -8.26 14.46
N LEU A 235 7.57 -8.48 13.21
CA LEU A 235 7.30 -9.82 12.66
C LEU A 235 8.55 -10.71 12.72
N ARG A 236 9.73 -10.19 12.38
CA ARG A 236 11.00 -10.91 12.53
C ARG A 236 11.24 -11.36 13.96
N ARG A 237 10.99 -10.49 14.94
CA ARG A 237 11.14 -10.80 16.37
C ARG A 237 10.13 -11.86 16.84
N VAL A 238 8.88 -11.77 16.39
CA VAL A 238 7.86 -12.79 16.65
C VAL A 238 8.29 -14.14 16.07
N ASN A 239 8.78 -14.17 14.83
CA ASN A 239 9.21 -15.40 14.18
C ASN A 239 10.40 -16.06 14.88
N ALA A 240 11.41 -15.27 15.26
CA ALA A 240 12.56 -15.78 16.01
C ALA A 240 12.12 -16.43 17.34
N TRP A 241 11.23 -15.78 18.08
CA TRP A 241 10.68 -16.33 19.33
C TRP A 241 9.84 -17.58 19.09
N ALA A 242 8.93 -17.55 18.11
CA ALA A 242 8.02 -18.65 17.81
C ALA A 242 8.79 -19.90 17.35
N THR A 243 9.83 -19.72 16.54
CA THR A 243 10.75 -20.78 16.12
C THR A 243 11.47 -21.39 17.32
N GLN A 244 12.02 -20.57 18.22
CA GLN A 244 12.67 -21.06 19.44
C GLN A 244 11.72 -21.86 20.34
N LYS A 245 10.43 -21.52 20.35
CA LYS A 245 9.41 -22.16 21.20
C LYS A 245 8.60 -23.24 20.48
N GLY A 246 8.89 -23.54 19.21
CA GLY A 246 8.12 -24.48 18.41
C GLY A 246 6.64 -24.12 18.30
N LYS A 247 6.30 -22.84 18.19
CA LYS A 247 4.91 -22.35 18.12
C LYS A 247 4.54 -21.91 16.71
N GLN A 248 3.37 -22.33 16.25
CA GLN A 248 2.78 -21.87 14.97
C GLN A 248 2.36 -20.40 15.08
N ILE A 249 2.66 -19.61 14.05
CA ILE A 249 2.27 -18.19 13.98
C ILE A 249 0.98 -18.09 13.17
N HIS A 250 0.03 -17.31 13.69
CA HIS A 250 -1.25 -16.97 13.06
C HIS A 250 -1.35 -15.45 12.89
N ILE A 251 -1.54 -14.98 11.66
CA ILE A 251 -1.57 -13.55 11.30
C ILE A 251 -2.91 -13.23 10.64
N PRO A 252 -3.61 -12.14 11.01
CA PRO A 252 -4.83 -11.74 10.32
C PRO A 252 -4.51 -11.29 8.89
N ALA A 253 -5.32 -11.74 7.93
CA ALA A 253 -5.39 -11.11 6.63
C ALA A 253 -5.71 -9.61 6.79
N GLY A 254 -4.93 -8.74 6.14
CA GLY A 254 -5.04 -7.29 6.29
C GLY A 254 -4.37 -6.69 7.53
N ILE A 255 -3.46 -7.40 8.23
CA ILE A 255 -2.67 -6.81 9.32
C ILE A 255 -2.05 -5.48 8.88
N GLY A 256 -2.27 -4.42 9.67
CA GLY A 256 -1.76 -3.08 9.35
C GLY A 256 -2.39 -2.36 8.15
N CYS A 257 -3.24 -3.02 7.36
CA CYS A 257 -3.82 -2.42 6.16
C CYS A 257 -5.14 -1.69 6.41
N GLY A 258 -6.03 -2.26 7.24
CA GLY A 258 -7.38 -1.71 7.47
C GLY A 258 -7.37 -0.30 8.08
N LEU A 259 -7.45 -0.19 9.41
CA LEU A 259 -7.40 1.12 10.06
C LEU A 259 -6.01 1.77 10.00
N GLY A 260 -4.96 0.98 9.83
CA GLY A 260 -3.58 1.49 9.76
C GLY A 260 -3.20 2.11 8.40
N GLY A 261 -4.01 1.90 7.35
CA GLY A 261 -3.80 2.47 6.02
C GLY A 261 -2.58 1.91 5.26
N GLY A 262 -2.06 0.74 5.66
CA GLY A 262 -1.02 0.02 4.93
C GLY A 262 -1.52 -0.60 3.61
N ASN A 263 -0.61 -0.84 2.68
CA ASN A 263 -0.83 -1.54 1.42
C ASN A 263 -0.57 -3.04 1.65
N TRP A 264 -1.55 -3.88 1.28
CA TRP A 264 -1.49 -5.31 1.56
C TRP A 264 -0.38 -6.03 0.79
N ASP A 265 -0.05 -5.64 -0.45
CA ASP A 265 1.04 -6.27 -1.21
C ASP A 265 2.39 -6.08 -0.50
N VAL A 266 2.63 -4.87 0.03
CA VAL A 266 3.84 -4.56 0.81
C VAL A 266 3.86 -5.36 2.11
N VAL A 267 2.73 -5.43 2.81
CA VAL A 267 2.63 -6.21 4.06
C VAL A 267 2.77 -7.71 3.80
N GLN A 268 2.22 -8.21 2.71
CA GLN A 268 2.31 -9.61 2.31
C GLN A 268 3.76 -9.98 2.00
N ASP A 269 4.50 -9.13 1.28
CA ASP A 269 5.95 -9.30 1.07
C ASP A 269 6.74 -9.31 2.38
N ILE A 270 6.39 -8.43 3.33
CA ILE A 270 6.98 -8.44 4.67
C ILE A 270 6.69 -9.76 5.38
N ILE A 271 5.44 -10.25 5.39
CA ILE A 271 5.07 -11.51 6.04
C ILE A 271 5.79 -12.68 5.38
N GLN A 272 5.82 -12.74 4.05
CA GLN A 272 6.49 -13.82 3.32
C GLN A 272 7.99 -13.84 3.57
N THR A 273 8.61 -12.66 3.73
CA THR A 273 10.03 -12.55 4.06
C THR A 273 10.33 -12.93 5.51
N GLU A 274 9.57 -12.38 6.45
CA GLU A 274 9.93 -12.45 7.89
C GLU A 274 9.27 -13.63 8.62
N CYS A 275 8.12 -14.11 8.15
CA CYS A 275 7.31 -15.18 8.73
C CYS A 275 6.80 -16.15 7.63
N PRO A 276 7.67 -16.80 6.83
CA PRO A 276 7.26 -17.60 5.67
C PRO A 276 6.35 -18.79 6.03
N ASN A 277 6.43 -19.29 7.27
CA ASN A 277 5.63 -20.42 7.76
C ASN A 277 4.38 -19.99 8.53
N ALA A 278 4.02 -18.70 8.54
CA ALA A 278 2.82 -18.24 9.22
C ALA A 278 1.55 -18.71 8.50
N ILE A 279 0.51 -18.99 9.29
CA ILE A 279 -0.85 -19.21 8.81
C ILE A 279 -1.55 -17.84 8.78
N ILE A 280 -2.01 -17.42 7.62
CA ILE A 280 -2.77 -16.18 7.46
C ILE A 280 -4.27 -16.52 7.60
N CYS A 281 -4.94 -15.96 8.59
CA CYS A 281 -6.34 -16.20 8.87
C CYS A 281 -7.21 -15.09 8.27
N SER A 282 -8.13 -15.45 7.36
CA SER A 282 -9.15 -14.56 6.80
C SER A 282 -10.54 -14.92 7.33
N LYS A 283 -11.32 -13.91 7.76
CA LYS A 283 -12.74 -14.10 8.13
C LYS A 283 -13.66 -14.24 6.91
N GLU A 284 -13.25 -13.75 5.73
CA GLU A 284 -14.03 -13.82 4.50
C GLU A 284 -13.50 -14.91 3.54
N PRO A 285 -14.34 -15.48 2.67
CA PRO A 285 -13.91 -16.44 1.66
C PRO A 285 -12.81 -15.85 0.78
N LEU A 286 -11.74 -16.61 0.60
CA LEU A 286 -10.62 -16.20 -0.25
C LEU A 286 -11.10 -16.11 -1.70
N ARG A 287 -11.17 -14.91 -2.26
CA ARG A 287 -11.09 -14.73 -3.72
C ARG A 287 -9.61 -14.85 -4.08
N HIS A 288 -9.27 -15.86 -4.88
CA HIS A 288 -7.90 -16.10 -5.30
C HIS A 288 -7.30 -14.86 -5.99
N ASN A 289 -6.34 -14.22 -5.30
CA ASN A 289 -5.35 -13.38 -5.95
C ASN A 289 -4.54 -14.26 -6.92
N GLY A 290 -4.44 -13.83 -8.18
CA GLY A 290 -3.59 -14.48 -9.16
C GLY A 290 -2.13 -14.51 -8.70
N ASN A 291 -1.68 -15.68 -8.24
CA ASN A 291 -0.42 -16.32 -8.61
C ASN A 291 -0.32 -17.72 -7.94
N LEU A 292 -0.70 -18.72 -8.74
CA LEU A 292 -0.22 -20.10 -8.81
C LEU A 292 0.24 -20.78 -7.51
N SER A 293 -0.62 -21.48 -6.77
CA SER A 293 -0.23 -22.78 -6.16
C SER A 293 -1.18 -23.86 -6.62
N HIS A 294 -0.58 -24.99 -6.99
CA HIS A 294 -1.22 -26.23 -7.34
C HIS A 294 -2.20 -26.69 -6.25
N THR A 295 -3.50 -26.66 -6.56
CA THR A 295 -4.38 -27.71 -6.08
C THR A 295 -4.01 -29.00 -6.80
N ALA A 296 -3.83 -30.07 -6.04
CA ALA A 296 -3.88 -31.42 -6.57
C ALA A 296 -5.19 -31.57 -7.37
N ASN A 297 -5.09 -32.14 -8.57
CA ASN A 297 -6.00 -32.07 -9.73
C ASN A 297 -5.68 -30.88 -10.63
N GLY A 298 -5.08 -31.18 -11.78
CA GLY A 298 -4.54 -30.21 -12.74
C GLY A 298 -5.60 -29.40 -13.47
N THR A 299 -6.31 -28.54 -12.73
CA THR A 299 -7.12 -27.46 -13.29
C THR A 299 -6.29 -26.17 -13.26
N VAL A 300 -6.00 -25.64 -14.44
CA VAL A 300 -5.39 -24.32 -14.62
C VAL A 300 -6.19 -23.29 -13.83
N PRO A 301 -5.58 -22.37 -13.07
CA PRO A 301 -6.32 -21.34 -12.34
C PRO A 301 -7.23 -20.57 -13.30
N GLU A 302 -8.52 -20.53 -12.99
CA GLU A 302 -9.52 -19.90 -13.84
C GLU A 302 -9.18 -18.42 -14.01
N LYS A 303 -8.93 -17.98 -15.25
CA LYS A 303 -8.58 -16.59 -15.54
C LYS A 303 -9.88 -15.76 -15.48
N VAL A 304 -9.99 -14.86 -14.49
CA VAL A 304 -11.20 -14.04 -14.24
C VAL A 304 -10.93 -12.56 -14.49
N LEU A 305 -11.78 -11.92 -15.29
CA LEU A 305 -11.81 -10.46 -15.43
C LEU A 305 -12.81 -9.88 -14.42
N THR A 306 -12.40 -8.94 -13.57
CA THR A 306 -13.30 -8.31 -12.59
C THR A 306 -13.69 -6.92 -13.02
N VAL A 307 -15.00 -6.64 -13.02
CA VAL A 307 -15.56 -5.36 -13.44
C VAL A 307 -16.51 -4.82 -12.37
N ALA A 308 -16.16 -3.71 -11.72
CA ALA A 308 -17.12 -3.00 -10.88
C ALA A 308 -17.89 -1.99 -11.72
N PHE A 309 -19.18 -1.80 -11.44
CA PHE A 309 -19.90 -0.66 -12.00
C PHE A 309 -20.66 0.14 -10.96
N THR A 310 -20.71 1.45 -11.18
CA THR A 310 -21.35 2.42 -10.29
C THR A 310 -21.99 3.53 -11.10
N GLY A 311 -23.07 4.12 -10.61
CA GLY A 311 -23.57 5.32 -11.26
C GLY A 311 -24.53 6.16 -10.45
N ASN A 312 -25.05 7.19 -11.12
CA ASN A 312 -26.04 8.07 -10.54
C ASN A 312 -27.36 7.34 -10.21
N ARG A 313 -28.06 7.85 -9.18
CA ARG A 313 -29.39 7.37 -8.79
C ARG A 313 -30.46 7.84 -9.79
N THR A 314 -31.60 7.15 -9.84
CA THR A 314 -32.72 7.45 -10.76
C THR A 314 -33.11 8.93 -10.79
N GLN A 315 -33.14 9.61 -9.63
CA GLN A 315 -33.52 11.02 -9.52
C GLN A 315 -32.49 12.03 -10.08
N LYS A 316 -31.34 11.57 -10.58
CA LYS A 316 -30.30 12.45 -11.15
C LYS A 316 -30.37 12.56 -12.68
N PHE A 317 -31.30 11.85 -13.32
CA PHE A 317 -31.57 11.91 -14.76
C PHE A 317 -32.74 12.88 -15.01
N ARG A 318 -32.70 13.63 -16.14
CA ARG A 318 -33.71 14.66 -16.42
C ARG A 318 -35.10 14.09 -16.71
N ASP A 319 -35.13 13.02 -17.49
CA ASP A 319 -36.35 12.40 -18.01
C ASP A 319 -36.11 10.92 -18.29
N ARG A 320 -37.16 10.23 -18.77
CA ARG A 320 -37.12 8.80 -19.11
C ARG A 320 -36.24 8.51 -20.33
N GLU A 321 -36.16 9.44 -21.27
CA GLU A 321 -35.33 9.29 -22.48
C GLU A 321 -33.84 9.22 -22.12
N GLU A 322 -33.37 10.10 -21.22
CA GLU A 322 -32.01 10.09 -20.70
C GLU A 322 -31.70 8.78 -19.95
N GLN A 323 -32.68 8.23 -19.21
CA GLN A 323 -32.53 6.93 -18.55
C GLN A 323 -32.40 5.79 -19.56
N GLU A 324 -33.24 5.76 -20.58
CA GLU A 324 -33.22 4.72 -21.63
C GLU A 324 -31.91 4.77 -22.43
N LYS A 325 -31.45 5.96 -22.84
CA LYS A 325 -30.12 6.16 -23.48
C LYS A 325 -28.98 5.71 -22.56
N THR A 326 -29.08 6.02 -21.28
CA THR A 326 -28.08 5.58 -20.28
C THR A 326 -28.05 4.05 -20.15
N ILE A 327 -29.20 3.39 -20.14
CA ILE A 327 -29.30 1.93 -20.08
C ILE A 327 -28.69 1.31 -21.34
N GLN A 328 -28.91 1.89 -22.53
CA GLN A 328 -28.27 1.47 -23.78
C GLN A 328 -26.75 1.63 -23.71
N ALA A 329 -26.24 2.78 -23.28
CA ALA A 329 -24.81 3.02 -23.12
C ALA A 329 -24.16 2.07 -22.09
N LEU A 330 -24.84 1.80 -20.98
CA LEU A 330 -24.41 0.84 -19.97
C LEU A 330 -24.36 -0.58 -20.54
N SER A 331 -25.37 -0.98 -21.32
CA SER A 331 -25.39 -2.25 -22.04
C SER A 331 -24.21 -2.38 -23.01
N LEU A 332 -23.87 -1.30 -23.74
CA LEU A 332 -22.70 -1.28 -24.63
C LEU A 332 -21.39 -1.45 -23.86
N MET A 333 -21.22 -0.76 -22.72
CA MET A 333 -20.02 -0.90 -21.88
C MET A 333 -19.89 -2.32 -21.31
N ILE A 334 -20.98 -2.90 -20.80
CA ILE A 334 -21.00 -4.25 -20.24
C ILE A 334 -20.68 -5.28 -21.34
N ASN A 335 -21.36 -5.21 -22.49
CA ASN A 335 -21.08 -6.11 -23.61
C ASN A 335 -19.63 -5.99 -24.09
N ARG A 336 -19.09 -4.77 -24.17
CA ARG A 336 -17.69 -4.57 -24.58
C ARG A 336 -16.70 -5.17 -23.58
N ALA A 337 -16.97 -5.08 -22.27
CA ALA A 337 -16.16 -5.72 -21.24
C ALA A 337 -16.20 -7.26 -21.36
N ILE A 338 -17.38 -7.85 -21.60
CA ILE A 338 -17.54 -9.30 -21.82
C ILE A 338 -16.77 -9.74 -23.08
N THR A 339 -16.98 -9.06 -24.21
CA THR A 339 -16.24 -9.37 -25.46
C THR A 339 -14.74 -9.26 -25.26
N ARG A 340 -14.28 -8.25 -24.49
CA ARG A 340 -12.85 -8.10 -24.20
C ARG A 340 -12.30 -9.24 -23.35
N ALA A 341 -13.07 -9.73 -22.39
CA ALA A 341 -12.70 -10.90 -21.61
C ALA A 341 -12.47 -12.11 -22.54
N CYS A 342 -13.38 -12.36 -23.49
CA CYS A 342 -13.21 -13.42 -24.49
C CYS A 342 -11.96 -13.21 -25.35
N GLU A 343 -11.75 -11.99 -25.88
CA GLU A 343 -10.56 -11.65 -26.69
C GLU A 343 -9.23 -11.87 -25.95
N LEU A 344 -9.22 -11.68 -24.63
CA LEU A 344 -8.05 -11.85 -23.77
C LEU A 344 -7.91 -13.26 -23.19
N GLY A 345 -8.77 -14.19 -23.61
CA GLY A 345 -8.75 -15.58 -23.16
C GLY A 345 -9.13 -15.77 -21.70
N TYR A 346 -9.95 -14.87 -21.14
CA TYR A 346 -10.56 -15.10 -19.84
C TYR A 346 -11.68 -16.14 -19.97
N SER A 347 -11.69 -17.14 -19.11
CA SER A 347 -12.75 -18.14 -19.06
C SER A 347 -13.98 -17.62 -18.30
N LYS A 348 -13.82 -16.55 -17.53
CA LYS A 348 -14.86 -15.96 -16.70
C LYS A 348 -14.74 -14.45 -16.58
N ILE A 349 -15.88 -13.77 -16.46
CA ILE A 349 -15.99 -12.35 -16.09
C ILE A 349 -16.92 -12.21 -14.87
N SER A 350 -16.44 -11.52 -13.84
CA SER A 350 -17.17 -11.27 -12.60
C SER A 350 -17.49 -9.78 -12.46
N PHE A 351 -18.77 -9.44 -12.53
CA PHE A 351 -19.26 -8.09 -12.29
C PHE A 351 -19.55 -7.85 -10.81
N ILE A 352 -19.33 -6.61 -10.35
CA ILE A 352 -19.67 -6.16 -9.00
C ILE A 352 -20.58 -4.94 -9.09
N SER A 353 -21.79 -5.07 -8.54
CA SER A 353 -22.77 -3.99 -8.46
C SER A 353 -22.99 -3.57 -7.02
N GLY A 354 -23.17 -2.27 -6.81
CA GLY A 354 -23.59 -1.73 -5.53
C GLY A 354 -25.09 -1.80 -5.22
N VAL A 355 -25.88 -2.31 -6.17
CA VAL A 355 -27.32 -2.62 -6.08
C VAL A 355 -28.22 -1.54 -5.48
N ALA A 356 -27.88 -0.27 -5.69
CA ALA A 356 -28.73 0.82 -5.24
C ALA A 356 -29.45 1.51 -6.42
N PRO A 357 -30.61 2.13 -6.18
CA PRO A 357 -31.55 2.48 -7.25
C PRO A 357 -30.92 3.32 -8.37
N GLY A 358 -31.21 3.00 -9.62
CA GLY A 358 -30.66 3.66 -10.81
C GLY A 358 -29.60 2.78 -11.48
N VAL A 359 -28.44 3.36 -11.81
CA VAL A 359 -27.42 2.66 -12.61
C VAL A 359 -26.95 1.33 -12.00
N ASP A 360 -26.80 1.26 -10.68
CA ASP A 360 -26.33 0.02 -10.04
C ASP A 360 -27.37 -1.12 -10.23
N THR A 361 -28.68 -0.85 -10.14
CA THR A 361 -29.72 -1.87 -10.37
C THR A 361 -29.95 -2.15 -11.86
N TRP A 362 -29.91 -1.12 -12.72
CA TRP A 362 -29.99 -1.30 -14.18
C TRP A 362 -28.85 -2.17 -14.71
N GLY A 363 -27.61 -1.89 -14.29
CA GLY A 363 -26.45 -2.69 -14.69
C GLY A 363 -26.52 -4.12 -14.18
N ALA A 364 -26.98 -4.33 -12.94
CA ALA A 364 -27.14 -5.68 -12.38
C ALA A 364 -28.13 -6.51 -13.20
N ASN A 365 -29.24 -5.91 -13.60
CA ASN A 365 -30.24 -6.56 -14.46
C ASN A 365 -29.70 -6.90 -15.84
N LEU A 366 -28.95 -5.99 -16.46
CA LEU A 366 -28.28 -6.23 -17.74
C LEU A 366 -27.29 -7.40 -17.65
N VAL A 367 -26.46 -7.44 -16.59
CA VAL A 367 -25.52 -8.55 -16.37
C VAL A 367 -26.25 -9.87 -16.19
N MET A 368 -27.30 -9.94 -15.36
CA MET A 368 -28.06 -11.18 -15.16
C MET A 368 -28.72 -11.66 -16.45
N LYS A 369 -29.26 -10.74 -17.26
CA LYS A 369 -29.82 -11.07 -18.59
C LYS A 369 -28.74 -11.66 -19.50
N LEU A 370 -27.57 -11.02 -19.58
CA LEU A 370 -26.46 -11.49 -20.42
C LEU A 370 -25.89 -12.82 -19.93
N ALA A 371 -25.84 -13.05 -18.62
CA ALA A 371 -25.39 -14.31 -18.04
C ALA A 371 -26.27 -15.51 -18.44
N GLN A 372 -27.56 -15.28 -18.71
CA GLN A 372 -28.48 -16.32 -19.21
C GLN A 372 -28.35 -16.54 -20.72
N GLN A 373 -27.92 -15.53 -21.47
CA GLN A 373 -27.88 -15.55 -22.94
C GLN A 373 -26.53 -16.00 -23.51
N ARG A 374 -25.44 -15.87 -22.75
CA ARG A 374 -24.07 -16.13 -23.21
C ARG A 374 -23.60 -17.52 -22.79
N GLN A 375 -23.05 -18.28 -23.73
CA GLN A 375 -22.45 -19.60 -23.49
C GLN A 375 -20.93 -19.62 -23.74
N ASP A 376 -20.40 -18.59 -24.40
CA ASP A 376 -19.00 -18.46 -24.79
C ASP A 376 -18.08 -18.06 -23.62
N ILE A 377 -18.64 -17.46 -22.56
CA ILE A 377 -17.92 -17.10 -21.35
C ILE A 377 -18.85 -17.18 -20.14
N LYS A 378 -18.32 -17.60 -18.99
CA LYS A 378 -19.06 -17.56 -17.73
C LYS A 378 -19.17 -16.11 -17.22
N VAL A 379 -20.40 -15.64 -17.02
CA VAL A 379 -20.68 -14.30 -16.48
C VAL A 379 -21.25 -14.43 -15.07
N GLU A 380 -20.62 -13.78 -14.10
CA GLU A 380 -21.08 -13.77 -12.70
C GLU A 380 -21.41 -12.35 -12.23
N LEU A 381 -22.36 -12.24 -11.29
CA LEU A 381 -22.70 -11.00 -10.60
C LEU A 381 -22.49 -11.15 -9.09
N THR A 382 -21.77 -10.19 -8.51
CA THR A 382 -21.65 -9.98 -7.07
C THR A 382 -22.42 -8.72 -6.67
N ALA A 383 -23.40 -8.87 -5.77
CA ALA A 383 -24.13 -7.76 -5.16
C ALA A 383 -23.39 -7.27 -3.90
N ALA A 384 -22.81 -6.07 -3.97
CA ALA A 384 -22.15 -5.39 -2.86
C ALA A 384 -23.17 -4.51 -2.11
N VAL A 385 -23.53 -4.94 -0.91
CA VAL A 385 -24.60 -4.36 -0.10
C VAL A 385 -24.02 -3.63 1.12
N PRO A 386 -24.42 -2.37 1.38
CA PRO A 386 -23.99 -1.62 2.56
C PRO A 386 -24.31 -2.32 3.90
N CYS A 387 -25.49 -2.94 4.00
CA CYS A 387 -25.99 -3.64 5.17
C CYS A 387 -27.32 -4.37 4.88
N LYS A 388 -27.78 -5.22 5.81
CA LYS A 388 -29.00 -6.02 5.63
C LYS A 388 -30.28 -5.18 5.50
N THR A 389 -30.40 -4.07 6.23
CA THR A 389 -31.59 -3.20 6.20
C THR A 389 -31.53 -2.10 5.14
N PHE A 390 -30.66 -2.27 4.13
CA PHE A 390 -30.42 -1.24 3.12
C PHE A 390 -31.65 -0.80 2.31
N PRO A 391 -32.57 -1.70 1.87
CA PRO A 391 -33.70 -1.29 1.05
C PRO A 391 -34.91 -0.76 1.86
N SER A 392 -34.82 -0.68 3.20
CA SER A 392 -36.01 -0.53 4.06
C SER A 392 -36.86 0.71 3.77
N VAL A 393 -36.25 1.81 3.31
CA VAL A 393 -36.91 3.09 3.01
C VAL A 393 -37.23 3.32 1.53
N TRP A 394 -37.04 2.32 0.66
CA TRP A 394 -37.29 2.47 -0.78
C TRP A 394 -38.76 2.21 -1.16
N SER A 395 -39.15 2.69 -2.34
CA SER A 395 -40.44 2.37 -2.97
C SER A 395 -40.57 0.88 -3.24
N ALA A 396 -41.82 0.40 -3.41
CA ALA A 396 -42.10 -1.00 -3.71
C ALA A 396 -41.32 -1.51 -4.93
N ASP A 397 -41.29 -0.73 -6.02
CA ASP A 397 -40.58 -1.09 -7.25
C ASP A 397 -39.08 -1.26 -7.03
N HIS A 398 -38.45 -0.34 -6.29
CA HIS A 398 -37.03 -0.44 -5.98
C HIS A 398 -36.70 -1.59 -5.02
N LYS A 399 -37.62 -1.93 -4.10
CA LYS A 399 -37.49 -3.11 -3.24
C LYS A 399 -37.58 -4.40 -4.06
N GLN A 400 -38.55 -4.49 -4.97
CA GLN A 400 -38.74 -5.64 -5.85
C GLN A 400 -37.51 -5.89 -6.73
N ASP A 401 -36.96 -4.83 -7.35
CA ASP A 401 -35.73 -4.93 -8.15
C ASP A 401 -34.54 -5.39 -7.32
N TYR A 402 -34.38 -4.81 -6.13
CA TYR A 402 -33.31 -5.19 -5.21
C TYR A 402 -33.43 -6.65 -4.79
N GLU A 403 -34.59 -7.10 -4.33
CA GLU A 403 -34.84 -8.48 -3.90
C GLU A 403 -34.58 -9.48 -5.03
N ARG A 404 -35.01 -9.14 -6.25
CA ARG A 404 -34.71 -9.95 -7.45
C ARG A 404 -33.21 -10.07 -7.68
N ILE A 405 -32.46 -8.97 -7.60
CA ILE A 405 -31.00 -8.98 -7.77
C ILE A 405 -30.33 -9.80 -6.66
N ILE A 406 -30.70 -9.61 -5.39
CA ILE A 406 -30.11 -10.35 -4.26
C ILE A 406 -30.38 -11.85 -4.38
N LYS A 407 -31.56 -12.26 -4.87
CA LYS A 407 -31.92 -13.66 -5.07
C LYS A 407 -31.16 -14.32 -6.23
N GLN A 408 -30.85 -13.56 -7.28
CA GLN A 408 -30.27 -14.09 -8.53
C GLN A 408 -28.75 -13.87 -8.64
N ALA A 409 -28.18 -12.94 -7.88
CA ALA A 409 -26.74 -12.72 -7.88
C ALA A 409 -26.00 -13.99 -7.43
N ASN A 410 -24.89 -14.30 -8.10
CA ASN A 410 -24.05 -15.45 -7.74
C ASN A 410 -23.48 -15.30 -6.33
N PHE A 411 -23.18 -14.05 -5.93
CA PHE A 411 -22.66 -13.73 -4.61
C PHE A 411 -23.31 -12.46 -4.06
N VAL A 412 -23.53 -12.43 -2.74
CA VAL A 412 -24.00 -11.24 -2.03
C VAL A 412 -22.99 -10.95 -0.92
N HIS A 413 -22.40 -9.75 -0.93
CA HIS A 413 -21.44 -9.32 0.07
C HIS A 413 -22.01 -8.14 0.88
N TYR A 414 -22.12 -8.30 2.19
CA TYR A 414 -22.54 -7.23 3.10
C TYR A 414 -21.32 -6.61 3.76
N VAL A 415 -21.06 -5.32 3.52
CA VAL A 415 -19.93 -4.62 4.19
C VAL A 415 -20.19 -4.28 5.66
N SER A 416 -21.41 -4.51 6.14
CA SER A 416 -21.78 -4.30 7.54
C SER A 416 -22.95 -5.17 7.96
N ASP A 417 -22.81 -5.84 9.11
CA ASP A 417 -23.91 -6.56 9.76
C ASP A 417 -24.87 -5.64 10.53
N ARG A 418 -24.51 -4.37 10.72
CA ARG A 418 -25.35 -3.39 11.41
C ARG A 418 -26.42 -2.84 10.49
N PRO A 419 -27.61 -2.48 11.00
CA PRO A 419 -28.60 -1.75 10.23
C PRO A 419 -28.03 -0.47 9.59
N TYR A 420 -28.67 -0.04 8.51
CA TYR A 420 -28.36 1.22 7.87
C TYR A 420 -28.55 2.34 8.88
N SER A 421 -27.43 2.97 9.24
CA SER A 421 -27.39 4.01 10.27
C SER A 421 -26.56 5.20 9.81
N ASN A 422 -25.68 5.02 8.82
CA ASN A 422 -24.72 6.05 8.45
C ASN A 422 -24.33 5.99 6.96
N PRO A 423 -24.30 7.12 6.22
CA PRO A 423 -23.82 7.17 4.84
C PRO A 423 -22.42 6.58 4.60
N GLN A 424 -21.57 6.50 5.61
CA GLN A 424 -20.26 5.84 5.51
C GLN A 424 -20.37 4.36 5.11
N GLN A 425 -21.49 3.68 5.38
CA GLN A 425 -21.72 2.30 4.91
C GLN A 425 -21.79 2.24 3.38
N LEU A 426 -22.35 3.26 2.72
CA LEU A 426 -22.36 3.39 1.26
C LEU A 426 -20.94 3.63 0.72
N HIS A 427 -20.14 4.44 1.42
CA HIS A 427 -18.77 4.73 1.02
C HIS A 427 -17.88 3.50 1.15
N ARG A 428 -17.95 2.77 2.27
CA ARG A 428 -17.24 1.50 2.46
C ARG A 428 -17.62 0.46 1.42
N ARG A 429 -18.90 0.38 1.05
CA ARG A 429 -19.36 -0.48 -0.05
C ARG A 429 -18.67 -0.11 -1.36
N ASN A 430 -18.59 1.17 -1.71
CA ASN A 430 -17.92 1.61 -2.94
C ASN A 430 -16.41 1.36 -2.91
N GLU A 431 -15.77 1.57 -1.76
CA GLU A 431 -14.35 1.29 -1.55
C GLU A 431 -14.07 -0.21 -1.74
N TRP A 432 -14.84 -1.06 -1.05
CA TRP A 432 -14.74 -2.52 -1.17
C TRP A 432 -14.88 -2.99 -2.62
N MET A 433 -15.85 -2.44 -3.37
CA MET A 433 -16.02 -2.78 -4.78
C MET A 433 -14.76 -2.49 -5.60
N CYS A 434 -14.10 -1.35 -5.38
CA CYS A 434 -12.86 -0.97 -6.08
C CYS A 434 -11.66 -1.80 -5.63
N ASP A 435 -11.64 -2.19 -4.34
CA ASP A 435 -10.56 -3.01 -3.77
C ASP A 435 -10.56 -4.44 -4.34
N GLN A 436 -11.68 -4.92 -4.87
CA GLN A 436 -11.76 -6.23 -5.55
C GLN A 436 -11.09 -6.26 -6.93
N LEU A 437 -10.71 -5.12 -7.50
CA LEU A 437 -10.13 -5.03 -8.86
C LEU A 437 -8.62 -5.23 -8.75
N THR A 438 -8.16 -6.46 -8.59
CA THR A 438 -6.73 -6.78 -8.38
C THR A 438 -5.97 -7.07 -9.67
N GLY A 439 -6.67 -7.44 -10.74
CA GLY A 439 -6.10 -7.77 -12.05
C GLY A 439 -5.66 -6.54 -12.85
N SER A 440 -4.68 -6.71 -13.73
CA SER A 440 -4.16 -5.66 -14.61
C SER A 440 -5.15 -5.17 -15.66
N ASP A 441 -6.12 -6.01 -16.02
CA ASP A 441 -7.17 -5.69 -16.99
C ASP A 441 -8.51 -5.36 -16.32
N ASP A 442 -8.60 -5.44 -14.99
CA ASP A 442 -9.79 -5.12 -14.22
C ASP A 442 -10.14 -3.63 -14.34
N LEU A 443 -11.44 -3.32 -14.32
CA LEU A 443 -11.88 -1.95 -14.57
C LEU A 443 -13.18 -1.57 -13.85
N VAL A 444 -13.37 -0.26 -13.73
CA VAL A 444 -14.61 0.34 -13.27
C VAL A 444 -15.38 0.91 -14.46
N LEU A 445 -16.67 0.56 -14.58
CA LEU A 445 -17.62 1.21 -15.47
C LEU A 445 -18.47 2.20 -14.67
N ALA A 446 -18.34 3.48 -14.96
CA ALA A 446 -19.04 4.54 -14.23
C ALA A 446 -20.01 5.29 -15.14
N VAL A 447 -21.23 5.54 -14.65
CA VAL A 447 -22.16 6.48 -15.28
C VAL A 447 -22.28 7.70 -14.36
N HIS A 448 -21.77 8.84 -14.80
CA HIS A 448 -21.66 10.03 -13.95
C HIS A 448 -21.92 11.33 -14.71
N ASN A 449 -22.91 12.08 -14.26
CA ASN A 449 -23.37 13.33 -14.85
C ASN A 449 -22.66 14.60 -14.34
N GLY A 450 -21.47 14.46 -13.78
CA GLY A 450 -20.71 15.57 -13.19
C GLY A 450 -21.21 16.03 -11.81
N SER A 451 -22.39 15.61 -11.34
CA SER A 451 -22.93 16.05 -10.06
C SER A 451 -22.19 15.44 -8.86
N ALA A 452 -22.02 16.23 -7.78
CA ALA A 452 -21.45 15.74 -6.53
C ALA A 452 -22.26 14.57 -5.93
N GLY A 453 -21.60 13.57 -5.34
CA GLY A 453 -22.26 12.46 -4.66
C GLY A 453 -21.43 11.18 -4.55
N GLY A 454 -22.10 10.08 -4.21
CA GLY A 454 -21.46 8.78 -3.99
C GLY A 454 -20.70 8.23 -5.21
N THR A 455 -21.24 8.45 -6.41
CA THR A 455 -20.61 8.05 -7.68
C THR A 455 -19.27 8.76 -7.89
N GLN A 456 -19.23 10.09 -7.75
CA GLN A 456 -17.99 10.86 -7.85
C GLN A 456 -16.96 10.39 -6.82
N LYS A 457 -17.39 10.12 -5.58
CA LYS A 457 -16.49 9.60 -4.53
C LYS A 457 -15.92 8.22 -4.90
N CYS A 458 -16.72 7.34 -5.51
CA CYS A 458 -16.28 6.04 -6.00
C CYS A 458 -15.22 6.20 -7.12
N ILE A 459 -15.50 7.05 -8.12
CA ILE A 459 -14.56 7.37 -9.21
C ILE A 459 -13.24 7.90 -8.62
N ASN A 460 -13.30 8.86 -7.70
CA ASN A 460 -12.11 9.44 -7.07
C ASN A 460 -11.29 8.40 -6.28
N TYR A 461 -11.96 7.45 -5.63
CA TYR A 461 -11.28 6.35 -4.94
C TYR A 461 -10.58 5.42 -5.94
N ALA A 462 -11.28 4.99 -7.00
CA ALA A 462 -10.71 4.17 -8.06
C ALA A 462 -9.51 4.84 -8.77
N VAL A 463 -9.57 6.16 -9.00
CA VAL A 463 -8.45 6.95 -9.56
C VAL A 463 -7.25 6.93 -8.61
N ARG A 464 -7.47 7.11 -7.30
CA ARG A 464 -6.39 7.03 -6.30
C ARG A 464 -5.72 5.66 -6.26
N LEU A 465 -6.48 4.60 -6.50
CA LEU A 465 -5.98 3.23 -6.63
C LEU A 465 -5.38 2.91 -8.02
N GLN A 466 -5.31 3.89 -8.91
CA GLN A 466 -4.83 3.76 -10.28
C GLN A 466 -5.58 2.68 -11.10
N LYS A 467 -6.87 2.43 -10.82
CA LYS A 467 -7.68 1.47 -11.60
C LYS A 467 -8.03 2.03 -12.97
N ALA A 468 -8.21 1.18 -13.98
CA ALA A 468 -8.78 1.57 -15.27
C ALA A 468 -10.26 1.93 -15.08
N ILE A 469 -10.71 3.07 -15.60
CA ILE A 469 -12.09 3.55 -15.41
C ILE A 469 -12.65 4.10 -16.72
N VAL A 470 -13.78 3.54 -17.18
CA VAL A 470 -14.60 4.16 -18.23
C VAL A 470 -15.72 4.95 -17.58
N VAL A 471 -15.82 6.24 -17.89
CA VAL A 471 -16.91 7.10 -17.44
C VAL A 471 -17.79 7.45 -18.64
N TYR A 472 -19.08 7.16 -18.56
CA TYR A 472 -20.10 7.67 -19.48
C TYR A 472 -20.83 8.85 -18.83
N GLU A 473 -20.95 9.96 -19.55
CA GLU A 473 -21.76 11.11 -19.16
C GLU A 473 -23.09 11.12 -19.96
N PRO A 474 -24.21 10.67 -19.37
CA PRO A 474 -25.55 10.72 -19.97
C PRO A 474 -25.94 11.98 -20.75
N ARG A 475 -25.55 13.19 -20.31
CA ARG A 475 -26.04 14.43 -20.94
C ARG A 475 -25.25 14.85 -22.17
N THR A 476 -23.97 14.49 -22.20
CA THR A 476 -23.10 14.79 -23.34
C THR A 476 -22.88 13.58 -24.23
N GLU A 477 -23.33 12.41 -23.79
CA GLU A 477 -23.15 11.10 -24.42
C GLU A 477 -21.66 10.76 -24.67
N LYS A 478 -20.76 11.34 -23.86
CA LYS A 478 -19.31 11.17 -23.99
C LYS A 478 -18.79 10.07 -23.08
N PHE A 479 -17.84 9.30 -23.62
CA PHE A 479 -17.04 8.34 -22.87
C PHE A 479 -15.67 8.93 -22.57
N THR A 480 -15.24 8.85 -21.31
CA THR A 480 -13.93 9.32 -20.84
C THR A 480 -13.17 8.18 -20.18
N ARG A 481 -11.86 8.13 -20.37
CA ARG A 481 -10.96 7.21 -19.68
C ARG A 481 -10.25 7.93 -18.55
N LEU A 482 -10.23 7.30 -17.37
CA LEU A 482 -9.44 7.75 -16.23
C LEU A 482 -8.58 6.61 -15.70
N GLY A 483 -7.57 6.95 -14.91
CA GLY A 483 -6.68 6.00 -14.23
C GLY A 483 -5.65 5.33 -15.14
N ASN A 484 -5.06 4.22 -14.67
CA ASN A 484 -4.00 3.52 -15.38
C ASN A 484 -4.59 2.47 -16.34
N TRP A 485 -4.10 2.47 -17.57
CA TRP A 485 -4.55 1.55 -18.62
C TRP A 485 -3.34 0.75 -19.09
N SER A 486 -3.43 -0.58 -19.02
CA SER A 486 -2.48 -1.44 -19.73
C SER A 486 -2.54 -1.14 -21.23
N ARG A 487 -1.44 -1.41 -21.97
CA ARG A 487 -1.44 -1.25 -23.43
C ARG A 487 -2.60 -2.06 -24.05
N GLU A 488 -2.93 -3.23 -23.49
CA GLU A 488 -4.08 -4.04 -23.87
C GLU A 488 -5.46 -3.48 -23.45
N ALA A 489 -5.59 -2.75 -22.34
CA ALA A 489 -6.87 -2.23 -21.84
C ALA A 489 -7.40 -1.05 -22.66
N THR A 490 -6.58 -0.39 -23.47
CA THR A 490 -6.94 0.81 -24.27
C THR A 490 -8.00 0.61 -25.38
N ARG A 491 -8.67 -0.56 -25.47
CA ARG A 491 -9.64 -0.90 -26.54
C ARG A 491 -11.09 -1.08 -26.05
N ILE A 492 -11.42 -0.64 -24.83
CA ILE A 492 -12.72 -0.90 -24.15
C ILE A 492 -13.82 0.14 -24.46
N ILE A 493 -13.53 1.23 -25.17
CA ILE A 493 -14.60 2.17 -25.58
C ILE A 493 -15.38 1.57 -26.77
N PRO A 494 -16.72 1.50 -26.73
CA PRO A 494 -17.52 1.31 -27.94
C PRO A 494 -17.15 2.37 -28.98
N LYS A 495 -16.85 1.99 -30.23
CA LYS A 495 -16.77 2.99 -31.30
C LYS A 495 -18.10 3.76 -31.32
N GLN A 496 -18.08 5.09 -31.35
CA GLN A 496 -19.33 5.83 -31.50
C GLN A 496 -20.06 5.26 -32.73
N PRO A 497 -21.34 4.85 -32.60
CA PRO A 497 -22.09 4.41 -33.76
C PRO A 497 -22.08 5.57 -34.76
N SER A 498 -21.60 5.31 -35.98
CA SER A 498 -21.91 6.20 -37.08
C SER A 498 -23.43 6.23 -37.22
N ARG A 499 -24.00 7.39 -37.59
CA ARG A 499 -25.45 7.61 -37.78
C ARG A 499 -26.13 6.65 -38.78
N GLN A 500 -25.45 5.61 -39.29
CA GLN A 500 -25.91 4.70 -40.33
C GLN A 500 -26.25 3.27 -39.84
N SER A 501 -26.32 3.00 -38.53
CA SER A 501 -26.75 1.67 -38.04
C SER A 501 -27.89 1.75 -37.03
N MET A 502 -29.00 2.36 -37.45
CA MET A 502 -30.33 2.24 -36.80
C MET A 502 -31.32 1.53 -37.72
N ASP A 503 -30.87 0.48 -38.40
CA ASP A 503 -31.75 -0.49 -39.03
C ASP A 503 -31.15 -1.86 -38.75
N TYR A 504 -31.61 -2.52 -37.69
CA TYR A 504 -31.83 -3.96 -37.68
C TYR A 504 -32.71 -4.31 -36.47
N GLU A 505 -33.88 -4.86 -36.81
CA GLU A 505 -34.83 -5.64 -35.99
C GLU A 505 -35.89 -4.86 -35.19
N ARG A 506 -37.09 -4.84 -35.82
CA ARG A 506 -38.41 -4.58 -35.24
C ARG A 506 -38.78 -5.61 -34.19
#